data_AF-A0A1F3YET9-F1
#
_entry.id   AF-A0A1F3YET9-F1
#
_cell.length_a   1.000
_cell.length_b   1.000
_cell.length_c   1.000
_cell.angle_alpha   90.00
_cell.angle_beta   90.00
_cell.angle_gamma   90.00
#
_symmetry.space_group_name_H-M   'P 1'
#
loop_
_entity.id
_entity.type
_entity.pdbx_description
1 polymer ?
#
loop_
_entity_poly.entity_id
_entity_poly.type
_entity_poly.pdbx_seq_one_letter_code
_entity_poly.pdbx_strand_id
1 'polypeptide(L)'
;MLEAERAGAKALVVFLDSFSRNSEEWKILRQVQAAEAHNCALIGKLLEHGGKPYSHATGEFFDKAVALSGRRARIEFLIRGLRWAVRKFDAALPRIENAGMRATIGGMRDSHARSIEACAAVARTLPD
;
A
#
# COMPACT_ATOMS: atom_id res chain seq x y z
N MET A 1 -3.85 4.06 -9.39
CA MET A 1 -3.69 4.22 -7.92
C MET A 1 -4.69 3.36 -7.17
N LEU A 2 -6.02 3.51 -7.34
CA LEU A 2 -7.02 2.69 -6.63
C LEU A 2 -6.72 1.19 -6.62
N GLU A 3 -6.50 0.60 -7.81
CA GLU A 3 -6.22 -0.84 -7.92
C GLU A 3 -4.92 -1.24 -7.21
N ALA A 4 -3.92 -0.35 -7.18
CA ALA A 4 -2.66 -0.58 -6.49
C ALA A 4 -2.82 -0.58 -4.97
N GLU A 5 -3.55 0.40 -4.40
CA GLU A 5 -3.88 0.42 -2.95
C GLU A 5 -4.62 -0.86 -2.56
N ARG A 6 -5.59 -1.28 -3.38
CA ARG A 6 -6.33 -2.53 -3.17
C ARG A 6 -5.42 -3.74 -3.24
N ALA A 7 -4.50 -3.77 -4.19
CA ALA A 7 -3.54 -4.85 -4.35
C ALA A 7 -2.63 -4.96 -3.12
N GLY A 8 -2.10 -3.85 -2.63
CA GLY A 8 -1.30 -3.80 -1.40
C GLY A 8 -2.08 -4.31 -0.20
N ALA A 9 -3.30 -3.78 0.00
CA ALA A 9 -4.18 -4.19 1.10
C ALA A 9 -4.51 -5.69 1.08
N LYS A 10 -4.75 -6.28 -0.10
CA LYS A 10 -5.04 -7.72 -0.24
C LYS A 10 -3.78 -8.58 -0.12
N ALA A 11 -2.66 -8.17 -0.72
CA ALA A 11 -1.40 -8.91 -0.63
C ALA A 11 -0.93 -9.01 0.83
N LEU A 12 -1.06 -7.93 1.60
CA LEU A 12 -0.72 -7.92 3.01
C LEU A 12 -1.57 -8.87 3.86
N VAL A 13 -2.85 -9.10 3.51
CA VAL A 13 -3.65 -10.13 4.18
C VAL A 13 -3.00 -11.52 4.00
N VAL A 14 -2.59 -11.86 2.78
CA VAL A 14 -1.90 -13.13 2.48
C VAL A 14 -0.53 -13.20 3.17
N PHE A 15 0.18 -12.07 3.25
CA PHE A 15 1.49 -12.05 3.89
C PHE A 15 1.39 -12.32 5.39
N LEU A 16 0.37 -11.77 6.05
CA LEU A 16 0.14 -11.93 7.48
C LEU A 16 -0.04 -13.40 7.90
N ASP A 17 -0.52 -14.27 7.02
CA ASP A 17 -0.66 -15.72 7.29
C ASP A 17 0.69 -16.41 7.48
N SER A 18 1.79 -15.79 7.02
CA SER A 18 3.14 -16.31 7.21
C SER A 18 3.79 -15.85 8.52
N PHE A 19 3.10 -15.06 9.35
CA PHE A 19 3.61 -14.56 10.62
C PHE A 19 2.76 -15.06 11.78
N SER A 20 3.40 -15.37 12.91
CA SER A 20 2.70 -15.72 14.13
C SER A 20 1.77 -14.57 14.54
N ARG A 21 0.50 -14.89 14.77
CA ARG A 21 -0.52 -13.90 15.14
C ARG A 21 -0.04 -13.10 16.36
N ASN A 22 -0.12 -11.77 16.28
CA ASN A 22 0.33 -10.83 17.33
C ASN A 22 1.84 -10.76 17.58
N SER A 23 2.68 -11.40 16.75
CA SER A 23 4.11 -11.06 16.74
C SER A 23 4.31 -9.58 16.40
N GLU A 24 5.50 -9.06 16.69
CA GLU A 24 5.80 -7.65 16.41
C GLU A 24 5.71 -7.35 14.91
N GLU A 25 6.27 -8.21 14.07
CA GLU A 25 6.17 -8.11 12.61
C GLU A 25 4.72 -8.18 12.15
N TRP A 26 3.92 -9.08 12.72
CA TRP A 26 2.50 -9.21 12.37
C TRP A 26 1.75 -7.91 12.67
N LYS A 27 1.99 -7.30 13.84
CA LYS A 27 1.33 -6.03 14.23
C LYS A 27 1.71 -4.89 13.29
N ILE A 28 3.00 -4.76 12.97
CA ILE A 28 3.51 -3.75 12.06
C ILE A 28 2.88 -3.91 10.67
N LEU A 29 2.92 -5.12 10.10
CA LEU A 29 2.35 -5.40 8.80
C LEU A 29 0.83 -5.23 8.78
N ARG A 30 0.14 -5.51 9.90
CA ARG A 30 -1.29 -5.27 10.04
C ARG A 30 -1.63 -3.78 10.01
N GLN A 31 -0.81 -2.94 10.61
CA GLN A 31 -0.97 -1.48 10.53
C GLN A 31 -0.77 -0.97 9.11
N VAL A 32 0.27 -1.46 8.41
CA VAL A 32 0.48 -1.14 6.99
C VAL A 32 -0.73 -1.58 6.16
N GLN A 33 -1.26 -2.79 6.38
CA GLN A 33 -2.44 -3.28 5.68
C GLN A 33 -3.65 -2.36 5.87
N ALA A 34 -3.88 -1.90 7.10
CA ALA A 34 -5.00 -1.02 7.42
C ALA A 34 -4.83 0.35 6.74
N ALA A 35 -3.59 0.86 6.64
CA ALA A 35 -3.28 2.09 5.92
C ALA A 35 -3.58 1.96 4.42
N GLU A 36 -3.14 0.89 3.76
CA GLU A 36 -3.45 0.61 2.34
C GLU A 36 -4.96 0.48 2.10
N ALA A 37 -5.67 -0.21 2.99
CA ALA A 37 -7.12 -0.36 2.90
C ALA A 37 -7.85 0.98 3.06
N HIS A 38 -7.38 1.82 3.99
CA HIS A 38 -7.90 3.18 4.19
C HIS A 38 -7.66 4.05 2.95
N ASN A 39 -6.45 4.03 2.40
CA ASN A 39 -6.11 4.74 1.17
C ASN A 39 -6.98 4.30 -0.02
N CYS A 40 -7.20 2.99 -0.18
CA CYS A 40 -8.10 2.45 -1.19
C CYS A 40 -9.52 3.03 -1.05
N ALA A 41 -10.04 3.12 0.18
CA ALA A 41 -11.34 3.73 0.44
C ALA A 41 -11.37 5.24 0.13
N LEU A 42 -10.30 5.98 0.46
CA LEU A 42 -10.18 7.41 0.14
C LEU A 42 -10.20 7.66 -1.36
N ILE A 43 -9.42 6.91 -2.15
CA ILE A 43 -9.44 7.06 -3.62
C ILE A 43 -10.82 6.69 -4.18
N GLY A 44 -11.46 5.64 -3.66
CA GLY A 44 -12.81 5.25 -4.06
C GLY A 44 -13.80 6.40 -3.91
N LYS A 45 -13.81 7.05 -2.74
CA LYS A 45 -14.66 8.22 -2.47
C LYS A 45 -14.34 9.40 -3.38
N LEU A 46 -13.07 9.66 -3.66
CA LEU A 46 -12.67 10.74 -4.58
C LEU A 46 -13.17 10.48 -6.01
N LEU A 47 -13.12 9.24 -6.49
CA LEU A 47 -13.63 8.86 -7.81
C LEU A 47 -15.15 8.97 -7.87
N GLU A 48 -15.84 8.48 -6.84
CA GLU A 48 -17.29 8.57 -6.72
C GLU A 48 -17.78 10.03 -6.73
N HIS A 49 -17.18 10.90 -5.90
CA HIS A 49 -17.49 12.34 -5.90
C HIS A 49 -17.17 13.01 -7.25
N GLY A 50 -16.19 12.49 -8.00
CA GLY A 50 -15.84 12.96 -9.34
C GLY A 50 -16.72 12.38 -10.45
N GLY A 51 -17.74 11.57 -10.14
CA GLY A 51 -18.61 10.91 -11.12
C GLY A 51 -17.88 9.92 -12.02
N LYS A 52 -16.73 9.38 -11.57
CA LYS A 52 -15.94 8.40 -12.30
C LYS A 52 -16.26 6.99 -11.81
N PRO A 53 -16.43 6.01 -12.70
CA PRO A 53 -16.54 4.61 -12.27
C PRO A 53 -15.25 4.21 -11.56
N TYR A 54 -15.38 3.42 -10.49
CA TYR A 54 -14.24 2.89 -9.77
C TYR A 54 -14.13 1.38 -9.98
N SER A 55 -12.90 0.90 -10.20
CA SER A 55 -12.61 -0.52 -10.43
C SER A 55 -12.51 -1.29 -9.12
N HIS A 56 -12.88 -2.57 -9.12
CA HIS A 56 -12.67 -3.53 -8.02
C HIS A 56 -11.42 -4.42 -8.21
N ALA A 57 -10.68 -4.26 -9.31
CA ALA A 57 -9.50 -5.06 -9.62
C ALA A 57 -8.27 -4.68 -8.77
N THR A 58 -7.23 -5.51 -8.80
CA THR A 58 -5.93 -5.30 -8.13
C THR A 58 -4.78 -5.03 -9.10
N GLY A 59 -5.03 -5.08 -10.41
CA GLY A 59 -3.94 -5.13 -11.41
C GLY A 59 -2.96 -6.28 -11.15
N GLU A 60 -1.80 -6.24 -11.82
CA GLU A 60 -0.81 -7.33 -11.77
C GLU A 60 0.02 -7.39 -10.47
N PHE A 61 0.01 -6.33 -9.65
CA PHE A 61 0.85 -6.28 -8.45
C PHE A 61 0.51 -7.40 -7.47
N PHE A 62 -0.78 -7.64 -7.25
CA PHE A 62 -1.25 -8.66 -6.32
C PHE A 62 -0.74 -10.05 -6.71
N ASP A 63 -0.95 -10.44 -7.97
CA ASP A 63 -0.56 -11.77 -8.47
C ASP A 63 0.95 -11.98 -8.36
N LYS A 64 1.74 -10.97 -8.71
CA LYS A 64 3.21 -11.00 -8.56
C LYS A 64 3.63 -11.09 -7.10
N ALA A 65 2.99 -10.33 -6.21
CA ALA A 65 3.32 -10.28 -4.80
C ALA A 65 3.07 -11.63 -4.11
N VAL A 66 1.95 -12.29 -4.37
CA VAL A 66 1.59 -13.56 -3.73
C VAL A 66 2.35 -14.75 -4.31
N ALA A 67 2.79 -14.67 -5.57
CA ALA A 67 3.60 -15.69 -6.23
C ALA A 67 5.03 -15.79 -5.65
N LEU A 68 5.54 -14.74 -5.01
CA LEU A 68 6.86 -14.77 -4.37
C LEU A 68 6.87 -15.75 -3.20
N SER A 69 7.94 -16.54 -3.12
CA SER A 69 8.21 -17.44 -2.00
C SER A 69 9.08 -16.75 -0.95
N GLY A 70 8.78 -16.99 0.32
CA GLY A 70 9.55 -16.43 1.44
C GLY A 70 9.03 -15.06 1.92
N ARG A 71 9.11 -14.86 3.24
CA ARG A 71 8.59 -13.66 3.92
C ARG A 71 9.34 -12.40 3.50
N ARG A 72 10.67 -12.48 3.44
CA ARG A 72 11.53 -11.34 3.12
C ARG A 72 11.33 -10.85 1.68
N ALA A 73 11.38 -11.76 0.71
CA ALA A 73 11.16 -11.43 -0.70
C ALA A 73 9.81 -10.75 -0.95
N ARG A 74 8.75 -11.23 -0.29
CA ARG A 74 7.41 -10.61 -0.30
C ARG A 74 7.41 -9.18 0.22
N ILE A 75 8.04 -8.95 1.37
CA ILE A 75 8.11 -7.59 1.97
C ILE A 75 8.98 -6.66 1.13
N GLU A 76 10.12 -7.11 0.60
CA GLU A 76 10.97 -6.30 -0.28
C GLU A 76 10.25 -5.93 -1.59
N PHE A 77 9.44 -6.85 -2.14
CA PHE A 77 8.57 -6.54 -3.26
C PHE A 77 7.49 -5.52 -2.91
N LEU A 78 6.87 -5.63 -1.73
CA LEU A 78 5.95 -4.63 -1.22
C LEU A 78 6.60 -3.25 -1.09
N ILE A 79 7.81 -3.17 -0.53
CA ILE A 79 8.57 -1.92 -0.42
C ILE A 79 8.78 -1.28 -1.80
N ARG A 80 9.12 -2.06 -2.83
CA ARG A 80 9.23 -1.55 -4.21
C ARG A 80 7.91 -0.98 -4.73
N GLY A 81 6.79 -1.66 -4.45
CA GLY A 81 5.44 -1.18 -4.77
C GLY A 81 5.10 0.15 -4.07
N LEU A 82 5.37 0.23 -2.77
CA LEU A 82 5.14 1.45 -1.98
C LEU A 82 6.00 2.62 -2.49
N ARG A 83 7.28 2.40 -2.81
CA ARG A 83 8.16 3.43 -3.40
C ARG A 83 7.65 3.89 -4.77
N TRP A 84 7.14 2.97 -5.58
CA TRP A 84 6.50 3.32 -6.85
C TRP A 84 5.26 4.19 -6.62
N ALA A 85 4.42 3.87 -5.63
CA ALA A 85 3.23 4.65 -5.30
C ALA A 85 3.58 6.07 -4.83
N VAL A 86 4.58 6.21 -3.94
CA VAL A 86 5.11 7.53 -3.53
C VAL A 86 5.51 8.37 -4.74
N ARG A 87 6.28 7.79 -5.68
CA ARG A 87 6.66 8.50 -6.92
C ARG A 87 5.47 8.90 -7.78
N LYS A 88 4.41 8.10 -7.82
CA LYS A 88 3.18 8.42 -8.54
C LYS A 88 2.41 9.56 -7.88
N PHE A 89 2.35 9.61 -6.55
CA PHE A 89 1.75 10.73 -5.84
C PHE A 89 2.57 12.00 -5.98
N ASP A 90 3.89 11.95 -5.81
CA ASP A 90 4.79 13.09 -5.98
C ASP A 90 4.64 13.71 -7.39
N ALA A 91 4.50 12.87 -8.43
CA ALA A 91 4.27 13.35 -9.80
C ALA A 91 2.87 13.93 -10.03
N ALA A 92 1.87 13.52 -9.24
CA ALA A 92 0.48 13.97 -9.38
C ALA A 92 0.21 15.26 -8.60
N LEU A 93 0.76 15.39 -7.40
CA LEU A 93 0.48 16.48 -6.45
C LEU A 93 0.60 17.90 -7.06
N PRO A 94 1.62 18.24 -7.86
CA PRO A 94 1.74 19.58 -8.45
C PRO A 94 0.59 19.96 -9.38
N ARG A 95 -0.13 18.96 -9.93
CA ARG A 95 -1.23 19.15 -10.91
C ARG A 95 -2.61 19.21 -10.27
N ILE A 96 -2.72 19.01 -8.95
CA ILE A 96 -4.01 18.96 -8.24
C ILE A 96 -4.35 20.35 -7.73
N GLU A 97 -5.25 21.08 -8.40
CA GLU A 97 -5.65 22.43 -8.01
C GLU A 97 -6.48 22.45 -6.72
N ASN A 98 -7.41 21.49 -6.57
CA ASN A 98 -8.26 21.40 -5.40
C ASN A 98 -7.44 21.12 -4.12
N ALA A 99 -7.44 22.08 -3.19
CA ALA A 99 -6.64 22.01 -1.96
C ALA A 99 -7.00 20.80 -1.08
N GLY A 100 -8.28 20.44 -0.98
CA GLY A 100 -8.73 19.27 -0.22
C GLY A 100 -8.21 17.96 -0.81
N MET A 101 -8.36 17.78 -2.12
CA MET A 101 -7.81 16.62 -2.83
C MET A 101 -6.28 16.57 -2.70
N ARG A 102 -5.60 17.72 -2.82
CA ARG A 102 -4.14 17.79 -2.66
C ARG A 102 -3.72 17.35 -1.26
N ALA A 103 -4.41 17.80 -0.22
CA ALA A 103 -4.16 17.39 1.16
C ALA A 103 -4.40 15.89 1.38
N THR A 104 -5.51 15.34 0.86
CA THR A 104 -5.79 13.90 0.94
C THR A 104 -4.69 13.08 0.25
N ILE A 105 -4.32 13.42 -0.97
CA ILE A 105 -3.28 12.70 -1.72
C ILE A 105 -1.90 12.87 -1.06
N GLY A 106 -1.61 14.05 -0.49
CA GLY A 106 -0.38 14.29 0.27
C GLY A 106 -0.31 13.38 1.52
N GLY A 107 -1.40 13.29 2.27
CA GLY A 107 -1.49 12.39 3.43
C GLY A 107 -1.30 10.92 3.06
N MET A 108 -1.82 10.50 1.91
CA MET A 108 -1.59 9.15 1.38
C MET A 108 -0.12 8.91 1.02
N ARG A 109 0.53 9.87 0.37
CA ARG A 109 1.95 9.82 0.04
C ARG A 109 2.81 9.67 1.30
N ASP A 110 2.50 10.41 2.37
CA ASP A 110 3.22 10.30 3.64
C ASP A 110 2.93 9.00 4.38
N SER A 111 1.70 8.47 4.25
CA SER A 111 1.34 7.14 4.75
C SER A 111 2.18 6.03 4.13
N HIS A 112 2.42 6.09 2.82
CA HIS A 112 3.32 5.16 2.13
C HIS A 112 4.77 5.30 2.56
N ALA A 113 5.26 6.54 2.77
CA ALA A 113 6.61 6.77 3.27
C ALA A 113 6.82 6.11 4.64
N ARG A 114 5.86 6.24 5.58
CA ARG A 114 5.91 5.54 6.87
C ARG A 114 5.83 4.02 6.71
N SER A 115 4.99 3.54 5.81
CA SER A 115 4.84 2.11 5.53
C SER A 115 6.13 1.49 4.97
N ILE A 116 6.87 2.23 4.15
CA ILE A 116 8.19 1.81 3.65
C ILE A 116 9.17 1.58 4.81
N GLU A 117 9.27 2.54 5.72
CA GLU A 117 10.17 2.42 6.88
C GLU A 117 9.78 1.26 7.81
N ALA A 118 8.48 1.11 8.06
CA ALA A 118 7.92 0.01 8.84
C ALA A 118 8.23 -1.36 8.20
N CYS A 119 7.96 -1.52 6.90
CA CYS A 119 8.26 -2.74 6.18
C CYS A 119 9.76 -3.02 6.10
N ALA A 120 10.60 -1.99 5.95
CA ALA A 120 12.05 -2.14 5.95
C ALA A 120 12.57 -2.60 7.31
N ALA A 121 11.97 -2.14 8.40
CA ALA A 121 12.28 -2.64 9.74
C ALA A 121 11.96 -4.13 9.88
N VAL A 122 10.80 -4.57 9.40
CA VAL A 122 10.43 -6.00 9.40
C VAL A 122 11.35 -6.82 8.51
N ALA A 123 11.70 -6.35 7.31
CA ALA A 123 12.58 -7.08 6.39
C ALA A 123 13.95 -7.38 7.01
N ARG A 124 14.49 -6.46 7.82
CA ARG A 124 15.76 -6.62 8.52
C ARG A 124 15.74 -7.70 9.62
N THR A 125 14.57 -8.07 10.13
CA THR A 125 14.46 -9.14 11.15
C THR A 125 14.33 -10.53 10.53
N LEU A 126 14.15 -10.62 9.21
CA LEU A 126 13.92 -11.86 8.49
C LEU A 126 15.23 -12.41 7.89
N PRO A 127 15.41 -13.74 7.88
CA PRO A 127 16.54 -14.35 7.20
C PRO A 127 16.50 -14.02 5.69
N ASP A 128 17.68 -14.01 5.07
CA ASP A 128 17.84 -13.93 3.62
C ASP A 128 17.09 -15.07 2.91
#